data_AF-A0A2T0KT23-F1
#
_entry.id   AF-A0A2T0KT23-F1
#
_cell.length_a   1.000
_cell.length_b   1.000
_cell.length_c   1.000
_cell.angle_alpha   90.00
_cell.angle_beta   90.00
_cell.angle_gamma   90.00
#
_symmetry.space_group_name_H-M   'P 1'
#
loop_
_entity.id
_entity.type
_entity.pdbx_description
1 polymer ?
#
loop_
_entity_poly.entity_id
_entity_poly.type
_entity_poly.pdbx_seq_one_letter_code
_entity_poly.pdbx_strand_id
1 'polypeptide(L)'
;MNAPRRPPVELHRLISELVRRPELVIRLREEPDQVHEEFGVSADQRAQLLADPRKALRDIEVHPNLQFKYLGARNLLKLAPASIYPYLEKRGLGDGTDC
;
A
#
# COMPACT_ATOMS: atom_id res chain seq x y z
N MET A 1 -19.78 22.23 7.89
CA MET A 1 -18.78 22.65 6.89
C MET A 1 -17.61 21.69 6.99
N ASN A 2 -17.44 20.78 6.02
CA ASN A 2 -16.29 19.87 6.01
C ASN A 2 -15.07 20.67 5.54
N ALA A 3 -14.13 20.95 6.44
CA ALA A 3 -12.83 21.47 6.04
C ALA A 3 -12.19 20.49 5.03
N PRO A 4 -11.52 20.97 3.96
CA PRO A 4 -10.86 20.10 3.01
C PRO A 4 -9.87 19.21 3.77
N ARG A 5 -10.06 17.89 3.64
CA ARG A 5 -9.23 16.91 4.35
C ARG A 5 -7.81 17.07 3.85
N ARG A 6 -6.88 17.42 4.74
CA ARG A 6 -5.47 17.56 4.38
C ARG A 6 -4.97 16.18 3.90
N PRO A 7 -4.22 16.11 2.79
CA PRO A 7 -3.63 14.85 2.34
C PRO A 7 -2.79 14.22 3.47
N PRO A 8 -2.71 12.88 3.57
CA PRO A 8 -1.97 12.19 4.62
C PRO A 8 -0.46 12.20 4.33
N VAL A 9 0.15 13.40 4.37
CA VAL A 9 1.53 13.66 3.95
C VAL A 9 2.55 12.83 4.74
N GLU A 10 2.33 12.68 6.04
CA GLU A 10 3.19 11.93 6.95
C GLU A 10 3.21 10.45 6.58
N LEU A 11 2.05 9.87 6.28
CA LEU A 11 1.92 8.50 5.81
C LEU A 11 2.53 8.32 4.41
N HIS A 12 2.38 9.29 3.51
CA HIS A 12 3.03 9.26 2.20
C HIS A 12 4.56 9.30 2.30
N ARG A 13 5.10 10.08 3.24
CA ARG A 13 6.54 10.15 3.53
C ARG A 13 7.04 8.80 4.06
N LEU A 14 6.34 8.21 5.03
CA LEU A 14 6.65 6.88 5.52
C LEU A 14 6.70 5.86 4.38
N ILE A 15 5.65 5.80 3.55
CA ILE A 15 5.57 4.85 2.44
C ILE A 15 6.72 5.06 1.43
N SER A 16 7.12 6.30 1.19
CA SER A 16 8.25 6.60 0.31
C SER A 16 9.58 6.11 0.88
N GLU A 17 9.79 6.20 2.20
CA GLU A 17 10.99 5.69 2.85
C GLU A 17 11.02 4.17 2.94
N LEU A 18 9.86 3.50 3.12
CA LEU A 18 9.77 2.03 3.08
C LEU A 18 10.27 1.42 1.77
N VAL A 19 10.15 2.15 0.65
CA VAL A 19 10.66 1.70 -0.65
C VAL A 19 12.19 1.74 -0.70
N ARG A 20 12.82 2.61 0.09
CA ARG A 20 14.28 2.85 0.07
C ARG A 20 15.04 2.11 1.17
N ARG A 21 14.35 1.71 2.25
CA ARG A 21 14.94 1.21 3.50
C ARG A 21 14.34 -0.14 3.91
N PRO A 22 14.94 -1.27 3.50
CA PRO A 22 14.46 -2.60 3.87
C PRO A 22 14.37 -2.84 5.39
N GLU A 23 15.28 -2.25 6.16
CA GLU A 23 15.30 -2.32 7.63
C GLU A 23 14.07 -1.66 8.26
N LEU A 24 13.56 -0.58 7.65
CA LEU A 24 12.35 0.09 8.10
C LEU A 24 11.11 -0.78 7.85
N VAL A 25 11.12 -1.61 6.80
CA VAL A 25 10.03 -2.57 6.52
C VAL A 25 9.95 -3.63 7.61
N ILE A 26 11.11 -4.12 8.09
CA ILE A 26 11.16 -5.09 9.20
C ILE A 26 10.58 -4.45 10.46
N ARG A 27 11.07 -3.25 10.84
CA ARG A 27 10.53 -2.52 12.00
C ARG A 27 9.04 -2.24 11.89
N LEU A 28 8.55 -1.85 10.72
CA LEU A 28 7.12 -1.59 10.51
C LEU A 28 6.26 -2.86 10.71
N ARG A 29 6.80 -4.05 10.47
CA ARG A 29 6.08 -5.31 10.71
C ARG A 29 6.04 -5.68 12.18
N GLU A 30 7.14 -5.44 12.90
CA GLU A 30 7.30 -5.80 14.31
C GLU A 30 6.62 -4.77 15.22
N GLU A 31 6.84 -3.48 14.95
CA GLU A 31 6.43 -2.36 15.81
C GLU A 31 5.72 -1.27 14.99
N PRO A 32 4.57 -1.58 14.36
CA PRO A 32 3.93 -0.66 13.43
C PRO A 32 3.53 0.67 14.04
N ASP A 33 3.03 0.66 15.29
CA ASP A 33 2.55 1.88 15.94
C ASP A 33 3.69 2.86 16.25
N GLN A 34 4.84 2.35 16.69
CA GLN A 34 6.04 3.16 16.95
C GLN A 34 6.57 3.79 15.66
N VAL A 35 6.67 3.01 14.58
CA VAL A 35 7.11 3.54 13.27
C VAL A 35 6.15 4.61 12.74
N HIS A 36 4.84 4.41 12.91
CA HIS A 36 3.87 5.43 12.55
C HIS A 36 4.05 6.72 13.37
N GLU A 37 4.29 6.59 14.67
CA GLU A 37 4.55 7.74 15.57
C GLU A 37 5.80 8.52 15.17
N GLU A 38 6.91 7.83 14.90
CA GLU A 38 8.18 8.42 14.46
C GLU A 38 8.02 9.28 13.21
N PHE A 39 7.10 8.90 12.32
CA PHE A 39 6.79 9.64 11.09
C PHE A 39 5.72 10.73 11.27
N GLY A 40 5.16 10.87 12.46
CA GLY A 40 4.14 11.88 12.79
C GLY A 40 2.73 11.51 12.31
N VAL A 41 2.45 10.23 12.04
CA VAL A 41 1.09 9.79 11.71
C VAL A 41 0.18 9.99 12.93
N SER A 42 -0.91 10.72 12.74
CA SER A 42 -1.83 11.07 13.83
C SER A 42 -2.40 9.83 14.55
N ALA A 43 -2.68 9.96 15.85
CA ALA A 43 -3.26 8.87 16.65
C ALA A 43 -4.52 8.26 16.02
N ASP A 44 -5.41 9.09 15.45
CA ASP A 44 -6.62 8.62 14.78
C ASP A 44 -6.34 7.76 13.55
N GLN A 45 -5.34 8.15 12.74
CA GLN A 45 -4.93 7.37 11.58
C GLN A 45 -4.22 6.08 12.01
N ARG A 46 -3.40 6.12 13.06
CA ARG A 46 -2.76 4.93 13.63
C ARG A 46 -3.78 3.92 14.12
N ALA A 47 -4.80 4.37 14.84
CA ALA A 47 -5.90 3.53 15.31
C ALA A 47 -6.66 2.88 14.14
N GLN A 48 -6.97 3.63 13.07
CA GLN A 48 -7.60 3.09 11.86
C GLN A 48 -6.71 2.05 11.17
N LEU A 49 -5.41 2.35 11.01
CA LEU A 49 -4.43 1.45 10.39
C LEU A 49 -4.23 0.17 11.21
N LEU A 50 -4.32 0.23 12.54
CA LEU A 50 -4.23 -0.94 13.40
C LEU A 50 -5.46 -1.84 13.28
N ALA A 51 -6.65 -1.24 13.16
CA ALA A 51 -7.92 -1.97 13.07
C ALA A 51 -8.11 -2.67 11.71
N ASP A 52 -7.97 -1.94 10.60
CA ASP A 52 -8.02 -2.51 9.24
C ASP A 52 -7.16 -1.66 8.28
N PRO A 53 -5.92 -2.07 8.01
CA PRO A 53 -5.02 -1.36 7.11
C PRO A 53 -5.60 -1.10 5.72
N ARG A 54 -6.34 -2.05 5.14
CA ARG A 54 -6.84 -1.91 3.76
C ARG A 54 -7.97 -0.89 3.70
N LYS A 55 -8.88 -0.94 4.66
CA LYS A 55 -9.97 0.03 4.77
C LYS A 55 -9.43 1.41 5.11
N ALA A 56 -8.56 1.51 6.11
CA ALA A 56 -7.97 2.77 6.55
C ALA A 56 -7.27 3.53 5.40
N LEU A 57 -6.44 2.86 4.60
CA LEU A 57 -5.73 3.50 3.49
C LEU A 57 -6.70 4.10 2.44
N ARG A 58 -7.87 3.47 2.23
CA ARG A 58 -8.91 4.02 1.35
C ARG A 58 -9.64 5.19 1.99
N ASP A 59 -10.03 5.04 3.26
CA ASP A 59 -10.81 6.04 4.01
C ASP A 59 -9.97 7.31 4.30
N ILE A 60 -8.65 7.17 4.39
CA ILE A 60 -7.66 8.25 4.54
C ILE A 60 -7.24 8.84 3.17
N GLU A 61 -7.81 8.32 2.07
CA GLU A 61 -7.58 8.80 0.70
C GLU A 61 -6.11 8.72 0.25
N VAL A 62 -5.38 7.70 0.70
CA VAL A 62 -4.01 7.44 0.23
C VAL A 62 -4.05 7.04 -1.24
N HIS A 63 -3.14 7.56 -2.07
CA HIS A 63 -3.11 7.23 -3.49
C HIS A 63 -2.95 5.71 -3.74
N PRO A 64 -3.67 5.08 -4.69
CA PRO A 64 -3.67 3.62 -4.88
C PRO A 64 -2.28 2.96 -4.93
N ASN A 65 -1.35 3.54 -5.69
CA ASN A 65 0.04 3.04 -5.77
C ASN A 65 0.74 2.99 -4.39
N LEU A 66 0.48 3.98 -3.52
CA LEU A 66 1.05 4.01 -2.17
C LEU A 66 0.35 2.99 -1.26
N GLN A 67 -0.95 2.75 -1.44
CA GLN A 67 -1.66 1.68 -0.75
C GLN A 67 -1.01 0.32 -1.04
N PHE A 68 -0.73 0.02 -2.32
CA PHE A 68 -0.06 -1.22 -2.72
C PHE A 68 1.30 -1.37 -2.05
N LYS A 69 2.12 -0.31 -2.06
CA LYS A 69 3.44 -0.31 -1.42
C LYS A 69 3.37 -0.54 0.08
N TYR A 70 2.48 0.15 0.78
CA TYR A 70 2.29 -0.04 2.22
C TYR A 70 1.83 -1.46 2.55
N LEU A 71 0.83 -1.98 1.83
CA LEU A 71 0.32 -3.33 2.04
C LEU A 71 1.40 -4.38 1.74
N GLY A 72 2.23 -4.17 0.71
CA GLY A 72 3.37 -5.02 0.42
C GLY A 72 4.40 -4.99 1.55
N ALA A 73 4.76 -3.80 2.03
CA ALA A 73 5.67 -3.63 3.16
C ALA A 73 5.13 -4.33 4.42
N ARG A 74 3.81 -4.27 4.69
CA ARG A 74 3.17 -4.96 5.83
C ARG A 74 2.95 -6.46 5.65
N ASN A 75 3.34 -7.05 4.52
CA ASN A 75 3.01 -8.44 4.14
C ASN A 75 1.49 -8.73 4.12
N LEU A 76 0.70 -7.70 3.78
CA LEU A 76 -0.75 -7.74 3.68
C LEU A 76 -1.22 -7.63 2.23
N LEU A 77 -0.31 -7.47 1.27
CA LEU A 77 -0.69 -7.42 -0.13
C LEU A 77 -1.12 -8.82 -0.61
N LYS A 78 -2.36 -8.93 -1.07
CA LYS A 78 -2.86 -10.10 -1.79
C LYS A 78 -3.16 -9.66 -3.21
N LEU A 79 -2.42 -10.21 -4.17
CA LEU A 79 -2.68 -10.01 -5.59
C LEU A 79 -3.43 -11.22 -6.11
N ALA A 80 -4.50 -10.97 -6.86
CA ALA A 80 -5.09 -12.03 -7.67
C ALA A 80 -4.06 -12.44 -8.74
N PRO A 81 -3.95 -13.73 -9.08
CA PRO A 81 -3.15 -14.14 -10.22
C PRO A 81 -3.68 -13.42 -11.46
N ALA A 82 -2.83 -12.59 -12.05
CA ALA A 82 -3.11 -11.91 -13.30
C ALA A 82 -2.47 -12.71 -14.43
N SER A 83 -3.28 -13.14 -15.40
CA SER A 83 -2.78 -13.76 -16.62
C SER A 83 -3.06 -12.82 -17.80
N ILE A 84 -2.08 -12.66 -18.67
CA ILE A 84 -2.27 -11.98 -19.95
C ILE A 84 -2.98 -12.88 -20.98
N TYR A 85 -3.11 -14.18 -20.69
CA TYR A 85 -3.69 -15.15 -21.62
C TYR A 85 -5.10 -14.75 -22.12
N PRO A 86 -6.06 -14.34 -21.27
CA PRO A 86 -7.38 -13.91 -21.76
C PRO A 86 -7.32 -12.68 -22.68
N TYR A 87 -6.28 -11.85 -22.55
CA TYR A 87 -6.06 -10.71 -23.43
C TYR A 87 -5.40 -11.14 -24.76
N LEU A 88 -4.42 -12.04 -24.71
CA LEU A 88 -3.74 -12.59 -25.88
C LEU A 88 -4.67 -13.47 -26.73
N GLU A 89 -5.49 -14.31 -26.09
CA GLU A 89 -6.51 -15.15 -26.72
C GLU A 89 -7.50 -14.28 -27.51
N LYS A 90 -8.00 -13.19 -26.92
CA LYS A 90 -8.86 -12.22 -27.61
C LYS A 90 -8.20 -11.55 -28.82
N ARG A 91 -6.87 -11.55 -28.90
CA ARG A 91 -6.10 -11.00 -30.01
C ARG A 91 -5.56 -12.06 -30.96
N GLY A 92 -5.83 -13.34 -30.71
CA GLY A 92 -5.33 -14.45 -31.52
C GLY A 92 -3.81 -14.69 -31.40
N LEU A 93 -3.18 -14.26 -30.30
CA LEU A 93 -1.72 -14.30 -30.08
C LEU A 93 -1.31 -15.34 -29.01
N GLY A 94 -2.14 -16.36 -28.78
CA GLY A 94 -2.04 -17.26 -27.62
C GLY A 94 -1.34 -18.60 -27.87
N ASP A 95 -0.84 -18.86 -29.08
CA ASP A 95 -0.35 -20.19 -29.49
C ASP A 95 1.15 -20.42 -29.24
N GLY A 96 1.93 -19.38 -28.93
CA GLY A 96 3.31 -19.53 -28.45
C GLY A 96 4.24 -20.26 -29.41
N THR A 97 3.92 -20.31 -30.70
CA THR A 97 4.64 -21.10 -31.71
C THR A 97 5.87 -20.42 -32.31
N ASP A 98 6.26 -19.23 -31.84
CA ASP A 98 7.48 -18.54 -32.28
C ASP A 98 8.62 -18.76 -31.25
N CYS A 99 9.28 -19.91 -31.33
CA CYS A 99 10.58 -20.22 -30.71
C CYS A 99 11.54 -20.73 -31.79
#